data_AF-A0A2V7MCB9-F1
#
_entry.id   AF-A0A2V7MCB9-F1
#
_cell.length_a   1.000
_cell.length_b   1.000
_cell.length_c   1.000
_cell.angle_alpha   90.00
_cell.angle_beta   90.00
_cell.angle_gamma   90.00
#
_symmetry.space_group_name_H-M   'P 1'
#
loop_
_entity.id
_entity.type
_entity.pdbx_description
1 polymer ?
#
loop_
_entity_poly.entity_id
_entity_poly.type
_entity_poly.pdbx_seq_one_letter_code
_entity_poly.pdbx_strand_id
1 'polypeptide(L)'
;YNGFLRWAYDAWPADPVRDARHVAWPAGDEFLVYPGGGSSVRFEKLREGIVDYEKIRILRDLASRSTNRDIQRQMRAFDDHLRTFVGDRDYTKRNYDETRITDAVQRGLRMLEALSDRLGR
;
A
#
# COMPACT_ATOMS: atom_id res chain seq x y z
N TYR A 1 -10.26 5.96 -6.15
CA TYR A 1 -9.93 6.64 -4.88
C TYR A 1 -8.71 7.51 -5.11
N ASN A 2 -8.59 8.62 -4.38
CA ASN A 2 -7.51 9.61 -4.56
C ASN A 2 -6.49 9.57 -3.41
N GLY A 3 -6.65 8.65 -2.47
CA GLY A 3 -5.81 8.54 -1.29
C GLY A 3 -6.41 7.58 -0.27
N PHE A 4 -5.86 7.64 0.94
CA PHE A 4 -6.24 6.84 2.08
C PHE A 4 -6.42 7.75 3.31
N LEU A 5 -7.43 7.48 4.13
CA LEU A 5 -7.68 8.20 5.38
C LEU A 5 -7.71 7.21 6.53
N ARG A 6 -7.00 7.55 7.61
CA ARG A 6 -7.07 6.85 8.89
C ARG A 6 -7.27 7.87 9.99
N TRP A 7 -8.15 7.55 10.93
CA TRP A 7 -8.75 8.53 11.84
C TRP A 7 -7.77 9.10 12.89
N ALA A 8 -6.80 8.29 13.33
CA ALA A 8 -5.91 8.67 14.41
C ALA A 8 -4.43 8.53 14.02
N TYR A 9 -3.73 9.65 14.12
CA TYR A 9 -2.30 9.76 13.87
C TYR A 9 -1.51 9.58 15.18
N ASP A 10 -1.93 10.26 16.24
CA ASP A 10 -1.21 10.44 17.51
C ASP A 10 -2.14 10.56 18.75
N ALA A 11 -3.32 9.93 18.72
CA ALA A 11 -4.22 9.90 19.89
C ALA A 11 -3.70 8.91 20.94
N TRP A 12 -2.61 9.26 21.61
CA TRP A 12 -1.85 8.32 22.44
C TRP A 12 -2.59 7.89 23.72
N PRO A 13 -2.49 6.61 24.13
CA PRO A 13 -2.81 6.18 25.49
C PRO A 13 -1.79 6.74 26.51
N ALA A 14 -1.95 6.41 27.79
CA ALA A 14 -1.14 6.98 28.87
C ALA A 14 0.38 6.75 28.75
N ASP A 15 0.82 5.61 28.20
CA ASP A 15 2.25 5.31 27.95
C ASP A 15 2.40 4.55 26.61
N PRO A 16 2.32 5.25 25.45
CA PRO A 16 2.24 4.62 24.13
C PRO A 16 3.51 3.87 23.75
N VAL A 17 4.65 4.21 24.36
CA VAL A 17 5.95 3.58 24.09
C VAL A 17 6.02 2.18 24.69
N ARG A 18 5.38 1.98 25.85
CA ARG A 18 5.37 0.69 26.56
C ARG A 18 4.10 -0.11 26.36
N ASP A 19 2.95 0.55 26.24
CA ASP A 19 1.64 -0.10 26.13
C ASP A 19 0.75 0.59 25.09
N ALA A 20 0.50 -0.12 23.99
CA ALA A 20 -0.33 0.37 22.89
C ALA A 20 -1.82 0.06 23.06
N ARG A 21 -2.22 -0.62 24.14
CA ARG A 21 -3.61 -1.03 24.37
C ARG A 21 -4.50 0.15 24.74
N HIS A 22 -5.76 0.07 24.34
CA HIS A 22 -6.80 0.98 24.73
C HIS A 22 -8.02 0.22 25.28
N VAL A 23 -8.88 0.89 26.04
CA VAL A 23 -10.07 0.28 26.65
C VAL A 23 -11.14 -0.09 25.63
N ALA A 24 -11.20 0.64 24.51
CA ALA A 24 -12.28 0.51 23.52
C ALA A 24 -11.86 -0.14 22.20
N TRP A 25 -10.57 -0.09 21.83
CA TRP A 25 -10.11 -0.46 20.50
C TRP A 25 -8.89 -1.38 20.53
N PRO A 26 -8.64 -2.17 19.47
CA PRO A 26 -7.45 -3.00 19.36
C PRO A 26 -6.17 -2.19 19.57
N ALA A 27 -5.15 -2.83 20.16
CA ALA A 27 -3.90 -2.18 20.48
C ALA A 27 -3.26 -1.54 19.23
N GLY A 28 -2.86 -0.28 19.36
CA GLY A 28 -2.29 0.51 18.27
C GLY A 28 -3.32 1.08 17.28
N ASP A 29 -4.63 0.94 17.50
CA ASP A 29 -5.60 1.59 16.60
C ASP A 29 -5.51 3.12 16.66
N GLU A 30 -5.28 3.68 17.85
CA GLU A 30 -5.34 5.12 18.11
C GLU A 30 -4.12 5.92 17.62
N PHE A 31 -3.07 5.27 17.12
CA PHE A 31 -1.88 5.98 16.66
C PHE A 31 -1.06 5.19 15.64
N LEU A 32 -0.36 5.93 14.77
CA LEU A 32 0.63 5.41 13.82
C LEU A 32 2.05 5.83 14.18
N VAL A 33 2.23 6.89 14.98
CA VAL A 33 3.55 7.41 15.38
C VAL A 33 3.68 7.46 16.90
N TYR A 34 4.91 7.42 17.38
CA TYR A 34 5.27 7.51 18.80
C TYR A 34 5.71 8.93 19.17
N PRO A 35 5.63 9.31 20.47
CA PRO A 35 6.12 10.60 20.95
C PRO A 35 7.57 10.90 20.56
N GLY A 36 7.90 12.18 20.44
CA GLY A 36 9.25 12.63 20.09
C GLY A 36 9.61 12.44 18.60
N GLY A 37 8.61 12.29 17.72
CA GLY A 37 8.84 12.07 16.30
C GLY A 37 9.26 10.64 15.95
N GLY A 38 9.00 9.68 16.84
CA GLY A 38 9.28 8.27 16.59
C GLY A 38 8.34 7.71 15.53
N SER A 39 8.89 7.19 14.43
CA SER A 39 8.08 6.47 13.44
C SER A 39 7.70 5.07 13.93
N SER A 40 6.79 4.40 13.22
CA SER A 40 6.48 2.99 13.42
C SER A 40 6.62 2.20 12.12
N VAL A 41 6.79 0.88 12.23
CA VAL A 41 6.80 -0.02 11.07
C VAL A 41 5.54 0.16 10.20
N ARG A 42 4.37 0.34 10.83
CA ARG A 42 3.09 0.53 10.14
C ARG A 42 3.05 1.84 9.37
N PHE A 43 3.59 2.91 9.96
CA PHE A 43 3.66 4.22 9.29
C PHE A 43 4.65 4.20 8.12
N GLU A 44 5.83 3.60 8.28
CA GLU A 44 6.80 3.50 7.18
C GLU A 44 6.28 2.62 6.05
N LYS A 45 5.59 1.52 6.36
CA LYS A 45 4.95 0.68 5.33
C LYS A 45 3.82 1.41 4.59
N LEU A 46 3.08 2.28 5.29
CA LEU A 46 2.11 3.18 4.64
C LEU A 46 2.81 4.16 3.70
N ARG A 47 3.90 4.79 4.14
CA ARG A 47 4.70 5.71 3.30
C ARG A 47 5.27 5.01 2.08
N GLU A 48 5.80 3.81 2.23
CA GLU A 48 6.28 2.96 1.11
C GLU A 48 5.16 2.73 0.08
N GLY A 49 3.96 2.34 0.53
CA GLY A 49 2.81 2.16 -0.36
C GLY A 49 2.37 3.44 -1.08
N ILE A 50 2.47 4.61 -0.43
CA ILE A 50 2.20 5.91 -1.07
C ILE A 50 3.21 6.19 -2.18
N VAL A 51 4.50 5.95 -1.92
CA VAL A 51 5.56 6.11 -2.93
C VAL A 51 5.32 5.16 -4.11
N ASP A 52 4.94 3.92 -3.86
CA ASP A 52 4.64 2.97 -4.92
C ASP A 52 3.40 3.37 -5.73
N TYR A 53 2.38 3.94 -5.11
CA TYR A 53 1.24 4.52 -5.83
C TYR A 53 1.68 5.63 -6.80
N GLU A 54 2.58 6.52 -6.38
CA GLU A 54 3.10 7.58 -7.25
C GLU A 54 3.93 7.01 -8.41
N LYS A 55 4.77 5.99 -8.16
CA LYS A 55 5.48 5.28 -9.24
C LYS A 55 4.50 4.69 -10.26
N ILE A 56 3.43 4.05 -9.80
CA ILE A 56 2.38 3.49 -10.67
C ILE A 56 1.73 4.60 -11.51
N ARG A 57 1.41 5.75 -10.90
CA ARG A 57 0.84 6.90 -11.61
C ARG A 57 1.76 7.39 -12.72
N ILE A 58 3.05 7.55 -12.44
CA ILE A 58 4.06 7.96 -13.42
C ILE A 58 4.18 6.93 -14.54
N LEU A 59 4.28 5.64 -14.21
CA LEU A 59 4.40 4.58 -15.21
C LEU A 59 3.16 4.45 -16.09
N ARG A 60 1.95 4.68 -15.56
CA ARG A 60 0.73 4.74 -16.38
C ARG A 60 0.76 5.89 -17.38
N ASP A 61 1.21 7.08 -16.97
CA ASP A 61 1.36 8.23 -17.87
C ASP A 61 2.40 7.94 -18.97
N LEU A 62 3.58 7.42 -18.60
CA LEU A 62 4.61 7.03 -19.56
C LEU A 62 4.14 5.93 -20.52
N ALA A 63 3.47 4.90 -20.01
CA ALA A 63 2.91 3.83 -20.83
C ALA A 63 1.85 4.37 -21.80
N SER A 64 1.01 5.33 -21.40
CA SER A 64 -0.02 5.91 -22.27
C SER A 64 0.57 6.62 -23.50
N ARG A 65 1.81 7.11 -23.40
CA ARG A 65 2.55 7.78 -24.49
C ARG A 65 3.35 6.81 -25.35
N SER A 66 3.52 5.57 -24.91
CA SER A 66 4.29 4.55 -25.62
C SER A 66 3.44 3.85 -26.69
N THR A 67 3.97 3.75 -27.91
CA THR A 67 3.37 2.97 -29.01
C THR A 67 3.71 1.48 -28.95
N ASN A 68 4.56 1.06 -28.00
CA ASN A 68 5.00 -0.32 -27.88
C ASN A 68 3.87 -1.21 -27.33
N ARG A 69 3.43 -2.17 -28.15
CA ARG A 69 2.36 -3.12 -27.79
C ARG A 69 2.70 -4.01 -26.59
N ASP A 70 3.98 -4.30 -26.35
CA ASP A 70 4.41 -5.09 -25.20
C ASP A 70 4.24 -4.34 -23.88
N ILE A 71 4.58 -3.05 -23.86
CA ILE A 71 4.36 -2.17 -22.70
C ILE A 71 2.87 -2.11 -22.38
N GLN A 72 2.03 -1.93 -23.40
CA GLN A 72 0.57 -1.92 -23.21
C GLN A 72 0.04 -3.25 -22.66
N ARG A 73 0.58 -4.38 -23.11
CA ARG A 73 0.20 -5.71 -22.59
C ARG A 73 0.61 -5.88 -21.13
N GLN A 74 1.83 -5.48 -20.78
CA GLN A 74 2.32 -5.59 -19.40
C GLN A 74 1.59 -4.65 -18.45
N MET A 75 1.28 -3.43 -18.88
CA MET A 75 0.50 -2.49 -18.07
C MET A 75 -0.90 -3.05 -17.78
N ARG A 76 -1.56 -3.64 -18.78
CA ARG A 76 -2.85 -4.33 -18.55
C ARG A 76 -2.72 -5.48 -17.55
N ALA A 77 -1.71 -6.34 -17.70
CA ALA A 77 -1.47 -7.44 -16.77
C ALA A 77 -1.20 -6.93 -15.34
N PHE A 78 -0.48 -5.82 -15.20
CA PHE A 78 -0.23 -5.17 -13.92
C PHE A 78 -1.51 -4.58 -13.31
N ASP A 79 -2.34 -3.90 -14.09
CA ASP A 79 -3.64 -3.40 -13.64
C ASP A 79 -4.57 -4.54 -13.19
N ASP A 80 -4.56 -5.68 -13.89
CA ASP A 80 -5.30 -6.87 -13.50
C ASP A 80 -4.77 -7.46 -12.18
N HIS A 81 -3.45 -7.47 -11.98
CA HIS A 81 -2.86 -7.85 -10.71
C HIS A 81 -3.26 -6.89 -9.57
N LEU A 82 -3.30 -5.58 -9.83
CA LEU A 82 -3.73 -4.59 -8.83
C LEU A 82 -5.18 -4.77 -8.37
N ARG A 83 -6.06 -5.33 -9.23
CA ARG A 83 -7.44 -5.65 -8.84
C ARG A 83 -7.52 -6.70 -7.75
N THR A 84 -6.49 -7.54 -7.58
CA THR A 84 -6.46 -8.58 -6.53
C THR A 84 -6.36 -8.02 -5.11
N PHE A 85 -5.95 -6.75 -4.95
CA PHE A 85 -5.92 -6.07 -3.66
C PHE A 85 -7.30 -5.56 -3.22
N VAL A 86 -8.27 -5.48 -4.14
CA VAL A 86 -9.61 -5.02 -3.82
C VAL A 86 -10.39 -6.16 -3.19
N GLY A 87 -10.56 -6.10 -1.87
CA GLY A 87 -11.40 -7.03 -1.12
C GLY A 87 -12.91 -6.76 -1.32
N ASP A 88 -13.73 -7.65 -0.74
CA ASP A 88 -15.19 -7.48 -0.73
C ASP A 88 -15.59 -6.14 -0.08
N ARG A 89 -16.70 -5.54 -0.52
CA ARG A 89 -17.23 -4.32 0.10
C ARG A 89 -17.74 -4.61 1.51
N ASP A 90 -18.27 -5.81 1.74
CA ASP A 90 -18.65 -6.31 3.05
C ASP A 90 -17.40 -6.78 3.80
N TYR A 91 -17.07 -6.06 4.87
CA TYR A 91 -15.90 -6.35 5.69
C TYR A 91 -15.92 -7.76 6.28
N THR A 92 -17.12 -8.28 6.60
CA THR A 92 -17.29 -9.60 7.22
C THR A 92 -16.93 -10.75 6.30
N LYS A 93 -16.92 -10.51 4.98
CA LYS A 93 -16.57 -11.49 3.94
C LYS A 93 -15.09 -11.46 3.57
N ARG A 94 -14.31 -10.52 4.12
CA ARG A 94 -12.90 -10.40 3.79
C ARG A 94 -12.10 -11.48 4.49
N ASN A 95 -11.30 -12.21 3.72
CA ASN A 95 -10.29 -13.11 4.23
C ASN A 95 -8.90 -12.44 4.17
N TYR A 96 -8.36 -12.13 5.35
CA TYR A 96 -7.03 -11.57 5.53
C TYR A 96 -6.04 -12.72 5.76
N ASP A 97 -5.38 -13.13 4.67
CA ASP A 97 -4.33 -14.13 4.68
C ASP A 97 -2.98 -13.45 4.42
N GLU A 98 -2.08 -13.51 5.40
CA GLU A 98 -0.79 -12.81 5.38
C GLU A 98 0.09 -13.26 4.21
N THR A 99 0.17 -14.57 3.98
CA THR A 99 0.97 -15.17 2.90
C THR A 99 0.49 -14.67 1.54
N ARG A 100 -0.82 -14.74 1.30
CA ARG A 100 -1.46 -14.28 0.06
C ARG A 100 -1.22 -12.79 -0.19
N ILE A 101 -1.35 -11.96 0.85
CA ILE A 101 -1.15 -10.50 0.74
C ILE A 101 0.33 -10.20 0.45
N THR A 102 1.25 -10.82 1.19
CA THR A 102 2.69 -10.67 1.00
C THR A 102 3.10 -11.07 -0.41
N ASP A 103 2.63 -12.22 -0.88
CA ASP A 103 2.88 -12.70 -2.23
C ASP A 103 2.33 -11.77 -3.31
N ALA A 104 1.13 -11.20 -3.09
CA ALA A 104 0.54 -10.23 -4.01
C ALA A 104 1.38 -8.95 -4.10
N VAL A 105 1.86 -8.43 -2.96
CA VAL A 105 2.76 -7.27 -2.93
C VAL A 105 4.06 -7.58 -3.67
N GLN A 106 4.71 -8.70 -3.36
CA GLN A 106 5.98 -9.10 -3.97
C GLN A 106 5.86 -9.32 -5.49
N ARG A 107 4.77 -9.93 -5.95
CA ARG A 107 4.50 -10.05 -7.39
C ARG A 107 4.30 -8.68 -8.03
N GLY A 108 3.54 -7.79 -7.39
CA GLY A 108 3.29 -6.45 -7.89
C GLY A 108 4.57 -5.63 -8.03
N LEU A 109 5.45 -5.68 -7.02
CA LEU A 109 6.75 -4.99 -7.04
C LEU A 109 7.63 -5.45 -8.20
N ARG A 110 7.72 -6.77 -8.46
CA ARG A 110 8.48 -7.29 -9.62
C ARG A 110 7.91 -6.83 -10.96
N MET A 111 6.59 -6.75 -11.08
CA MET A 111 5.94 -6.25 -12.30
C MET A 111 6.19 -4.76 -12.50
N LEU A 112 6.16 -3.98 -11.40
CA LEU A 112 6.45 -2.56 -11.39
C LEU A 112 7.89 -2.28 -11.83
N GLU A 113 8.86 -3.01 -11.28
CA GLU A 113 10.28 -2.92 -11.63
C GLU A 113 10.50 -3.26 -13.12
N ALA A 114 9.93 -4.36 -13.61
CA ALA A 114 10.03 -4.74 -15.01
C ALA A 114 9.39 -3.73 -15.98
N LEU A 115 8.32 -3.03 -15.57
CA LEU A 115 7.72 -1.94 -16.32
C LEU A 115 8.62 -0.70 -16.31
N SER A 116 9.19 -0.36 -15.16
CA SER A 116 10.13 0.75 -15.00
C SER A 116 11.35 0.59 -15.89
N ASP A 117 11.97 -0.59 -15.89
CA ASP A 117 13.15 -0.90 -16.70
C ASP A 117 12.90 -0.80 -18.21
N ARG A 118 11.67 -1.08 -18.65
CA ARG A 118 11.29 -1.00 -20.07
C ARG A 118 10.94 0.41 -20.51
N LEU A 119 10.37 1.21 -19.61
CA LEU A 119 9.97 2.59 -19.88
C LEU A 119 11.11 3.59 -19.66
N GLY A 120 12.14 3.21 -18.91
CA GLY A 120 13.36 4.01 -18.70
C GLY A 120 14.42 3.85 -19.79
N ARG A 121 14.20 2.99 -20.80
CA ARG A 121 15.03 2.85 -22.00
C ARG A 121 14.45 3.65 -23.14
#